data_AF-A0A5N6JBE1-F1
#
_entry.id   AF-A0A5N6JBE1-F1
#
_cell.length_a   1.000
_cell.length_b   1.000
_cell.length_c   1.000
_cell.angle_alpha   90.00
_cell.angle_beta   90.00
_cell.angle_gamma   90.00
#
_symmetry.space_group_name_H-M   'P 1'
#
loop_
_entity.id
_entity.type
_entity.pdbx_description
1 polymer ?
#
loop_
_entity_poly.entity_id
_entity_poly.type
_entity_poly.pdbx_seq_one_letter_code
_entity_poly.pdbx_strand_id
1 'polypeptide(L)'
;MSIIIGALGSVIGYLGAEASAESFFERLLWPQRFYNDADLFVLIRLALCLPMSGPLHGAALESLDTFRNNGLYFGMRRGDMLGTTFYHDTGTKYYHLKGTDADQREDAKDSRNGFWVQVLREVTCRNRDARLAVQDPEDPAMDQIPPYRAMQLVHHLRLHYARNADHAGQGAIEITEASISWRTVLGTILSELSSIVIAITAAAAKPFKTYWLAGYMLVPLVLKLVALFTSVRRDSILDEQEAGDDQRSEDELYEIDDPTHGFSIIEGPPSVVLQFFRHYGHPTRDSGAAGRRDRMREVMSMALIYLFMLYFPAGLISSLWMPDNTQFLWLSFQVYTIVAMHAVRIVGWDNCGRTEARVARHLERNERVWLRRPDGLGVIASLETRDFPNVASAKREAGVIIRDYFRHRNMDGTNNAAPGNKGGRKRSNTSRGRRQRKRNKRVTEGKE
;
A
#
# COMPACT_ATOMS: atom_id res chain seq x y z
N MET A 1 36.83 28.15 11.80
CA MET A 1 35.73 27.21 12.07
C MET A 1 34.67 27.18 10.97
N SER A 2 34.17 28.34 10.51
CA SER A 2 33.11 28.41 9.47
C SER A 2 33.38 27.58 8.18
N ILE A 3 34.62 27.55 7.66
CA ILE A 3 34.98 26.74 6.47
C ILE A 3 34.83 25.24 6.72
N ILE A 4 35.26 24.75 7.89
CA ILE A 4 35.15 23.33 8.26
C ILE A 4 33.69 22.93 8.42
N ILE A 5 32.88 23.82 9.00
CA ILE A 5 31.43 23.63 9.20
C ILE A 5 30.69 23.61 7.86
N GLY A 6 31.03 24.49 6.92
CA GLY A 6 30.48 24.46 5.56
C GLY A 6 30.88 23.21 4.78
N ALA A 7 32.13 22.77 4.89
CA ALA A 7 32.61 21.54 4.27
C ALA A 7 31.89 20.31 4.84
N LEU A 8 31.79 20.20 6.17
CA LEU A 8 31.08 19.12 6.85
C LEU A 8 29.59 19.13 6.48
N GLY A 9 28.96 20.30 6.48
CA GLY A 9 27.56 20.48 6.06
C GLY A 9 27.30 20.04 4.62
N SER A 10 28.27 20.26 3.72
CA SER A 10 28.17 19.79 2.33
C SER A 10 28.26 18.26 2.22
N VAL A 11 29.18 17.64 2.97
CA VAL A 11 29.30 16.16 3.05
C VAL A 11 28.04 15.54 3.64
N ILE A 12 27.51 16.14 4.71
CA ILE A 12 26.21 15.79 5.32
C ILE A 12 25.10 15.87 4.27
N GLY A 13 25.05 16.95 3.50
CA GLY A 13 24.09 17.10 2.41
C GLY A 13 24.16 15.95 1.41
N TYR A 14 25.35 15.64 0.90
CA TYR A 14 25.56 14.56 -0.05
C TYR A 14 25.15 13.19 0.50
N LEU A 15 25.67 12.81 1.68
CA LEU A 15 25.33 11.52 2.31
C LEU A 15 23.85 11.40 2.64
N GLY A 16 23.25 12.52 3.04
CA GLY A 16 21.83 12.63 3.28
C GLY A 16 20.97 12.41 2.06
N ALA A 17 21.31 13.06 0.95
CA ALA A 17 20.62 12.91 -0.32
C ALA A 17 20.62 11.44 -0.79
N GLU A 18 21.76 10.78 -0.70
CA GLU A 18 21.91 9.36 -1.03
C GLU A 18 21.10 8.45 -0.10
N ALA A 19 21.00 8.79 1.19
CA ALA A 19 20.28 7.98 2.17
C ALA A 19 18.76 8.20 2.15
N SER A 20 18.32 9.39 1.76
CA SER A 20 16.91 9.77 1.75
C SER A 20 16.10 8.84 0.84
N ALA A 21 14.98 8.32 1.37
CA ALA A 21 14.07 7.44 0.64
C ALA A 21 12.81 8.21 0.22
N GLU A 22 12.22 7.85 -0.93
CA GLU A 22 10.95 8.44 -1.40
C GLU A 22 9.79 8.21 -0.43
N SER A 23 9.87 7.17 0.40
CA SER A 23 8.90 6.82 1.45
C SER A 23 8.60 7.98 2.43
N PHE A 24 9.55 8.90 2.63
CA PHE A 24 9.35 10.11 3.43
C PHE A 24 8.33 11.07 2.78
N PHE A 25 8.32 11.16 1.46
CA PHE A 25 7.35 11.99 0.73
C PHE A 25 6.02 11.27 0.56
N GLU A 26 5.99 9.95 0.40
CA GLU A 26 4.73 9.20 0.45
C GLU A 26 3.98 9.41 1.78
N ARG A 27 4.71 9.42 2.91
CA ARG A 27 4.18 9.81 4.23
C ARG A 27 3.54 11.18 4.26
N LEU A 28 4.21 12.15 3.63
CA LEU A 28 3.74 13.53 3.56
C LEU A 28 2.47 13.64 2.70
N LEU A 29 2.40 12.88 1.61
CA LEU A 29 1.30 12.92 0.64
C LEU A 29 0.11 12.05 1.02
N TRP A 30 0.33 11.01 1.84
CA TRP A 30 -0.71 10.12 2.35
C TRP A 30 -0.56 9.82 3.85
N PRO A 31 -0.70 10.85 4.70
CA PRO A 31 -0.46 10.72 6.13
C PRO A 31 -1.43 9.75 6.81
N GLN A 32 -2.68 9.65 6.33
CA GLN A 32 -3.69 8.73 6.84
C GLN A 32 -3.26 7.26 6.70
N ARG A 33 -2.48 6.92 5.66
CA ARG A 33 -1.94 5.57 5.44
C ARG A 33 -0.76 5.29 6.35
N PHE A 34 0.14 6.24 6.56
CA PHE A 34 1.43 6.02 7.26
C PHE A 34 1.45 6.35 8.76
N TYR A 35 0.44 7.05 9.28
CA TYR A 35 0.34 7.39 10.71
C TYR A 35 -0.94 6.80 11.33
N ASN A 36 -1.33 5.59 10.92
CA ASN A 36 -2.57 4.95 11.39
C ASN A 36 -2.34 3.94 12.53
N ASP A 37 -1.15 3.92 13.07
CA ASP A 37 -0.70 2.93 14.05
C ASP A 37 -0.21 3.62 15.33
N ALA A 38 -0.72 3.16 16.47
CA ALA A 38 -0.43 3.71 17.79
C ALA A 38 0.31 2.72 18.69
N ASP A 39 0.86 1.65 18.13
CA ASP A 39 1.71 0.72 18.87
C ASP A 39 2.94 1.44 19.45
N LEU A 40 3.28 1.16 20.71
CA LEU A 40 4.36 1.84 21.41
C LEU A 40 5.70 1.75 20.68
N PHE A 41 6.05 0.60 20.10
CA PHE A 41 7.30 0.44 19.37
C PHE A 41 7.31 1.24 18.07
N VAL A 42 6.15 1.32 17.40
CA VAL A 42 5.98 2.16 16.21
C VAL A 42 6.13 3.63 16.58
N LEU A 43 5.48 4.08 17.67
CA LEU A 43 5.58 5.46 18.13
C LEU A 43 7.03 5.86 18.49
N ILE A 44 7.78 4.98 19.15
CA ILE A 44 9.19 5.21 19.46
C ILE A 44 10.03 5.32 18.18
N ARG A 45 9.83 4.42 17.21
CA ARG A 45 10.54 4.46 15.92
C ARG A 45 10.20 5.73 15.14
N LEU A 46 8.93 6.11 15.09
CA LEU A 46 8.51 7.38 14.47
C LEU A 46 9.26 8.56 15.11
N ALA A 47 9.30 8.61 16.44
CA ALA A 47 9.91 9.72 17.17
C ALA A 47 11.42 9.85 17.02
N LEU A 48 12.13 8.72 16.93
CA LEU A 48 13.59 8.69 16.93
C LEU A 48 14.21 8.50 15.55
N CYS A 49 13.48 8.01 14.56
CA CYS A 49 14.09 7.58 13.30
C CYS A 49 13.50 8.26 12.07
N LEU A 50 12.34 8.93 12.18
CA LEU A 50 11.62 9.47 11.03
C LEU A 50 11.37 11.00 11.02
N PRO A 51 12.30 11.86 11.52
CA PRO A 51 12.19 13.30 11.34
C PRO A 51 12.48 13.69 9.88
N MET A 52 11.74 14.66 9.35
CA MET A 52 11.97 15.24 8.02
C MET A 52 12.84 16.51 8.06
N SER A 53 13.49 16.78 9.20
CA SER A 53 14.41 17.91 9.39
C SER A 53 15.84 17.66 8.85
N GLY A 54 16.05 16.55 8.16
CA GLY A 54 17.34 16.21 7.57
C GLY A 54 17.48 16.65 6.09
N PRO A 55 18.64 16.37 5.48
CA PRO A 55 18.87 16.53 4.04
C PRO A 55 18.03 15.56 3.19
N LEU A 56 16.84 16.00 2.78
CA LEU A 56 15.90 15.21 1.95
C LEU A 56 15.92 15.58 0.45
N HIS A 57 16.83 16.43 0.03
CA HIS A 57 16.81 17.02 -1.32
C HIS A 57 17.02 15.99 -2.43
N GLY A 58 17.71 14.86 -2.17
CA GLY A 58 17.85 13.75 -3.13
C GLY A 58 16.50 13.13 -3.48
N ALA A 59 15.81 12.55 -2.49
CA ALA A 59 14.47 11.98 -2.67
C ALA A 59 13.43 13.01 -3.15
N ALA A 60 13.60 14.29 -2.77
CA ALA A 60 12.70 15.36 -3.22
C ALA A 60 12.85 15.61 -4.72
N LEU A 61 14.09 15.69 -5.22
CA LEU A 61 14.37 15.86 -6.65
C LEU A 61 13.86 14.67 -7.46
N GLU A 62 14.09 13.45 -6.97
CA GLU A 62 13.59 12.22 -7.61
C GLU A 62 12.05 12.25 -7.72
N SER A 63 11.36 12.58 -6.63
CA SER A 63 9.90 12.74 -6.62
C SER A 63 9.41 13.79 -7.63
N LEU A 64 10.08 14.94 -7.69
CA LEU A 64 9.73 16.05 -8.58
C LEU A 64 10.03 15.75 -10.05
N ASP A 65 11.09 15.01 -10.33
CA ASP A 65 11.43 14.52 -11.67
C ASP A 65 10.40 13.49 -12.13
N THR A 66 9.99 12.57 -11.26
CA THR A 66 8.91 11.61 -11.54
C THR A 66 7.59 12.33 -11.83
N PHE A 67 7.27 13.41 -11.10
CA PHE A 67 6.11 14.24 -11.42
C PHE A 67 6.21 14.90 -12.80
N ARG A 68 7.41 15.33 -13.20
CA ARG A 68 7.65 15.91 -14.52
C ARG A 68 7.49 14.87 -15.62
N ASN A 69 8.13 13.72 -15.45
CA ASN A 69 8.13 12.63 -16.43
C ASN A 69 6.71 12.10 -16.65
N ASN A 70 5.91 12.05 -15.59
CA ASN A 70 4.52 11.62 -15.69
C ASN A 70 3.56 12.78 -16.05
N GLY A 71 4.06 13.97 -16.36
CA GLY A 71 3.28 15.07 -16.92
C GLY A 71 2.36 15.79 -15.93
N LEU A 72 2.61 15.68 -14.62
CA LEU A 72 1.76 16.27 -13.58
C LEU A 72 1.81 17.82 -13.57
N TYR A 73 2.84 18.43 -14.16
CA TYR A 73 2.93 19.90 -14.31
C TYR A 73 2.08 20.47 -15.45
N PHE A 74 1.55 19.64 -16.36
CA PHE A 74 0.85 20.13 -17.55
C PHE A 74 -0.56 20.70 -17.29
N GLY A 75 -1.02 20.69 -16.04
CA GLY A 75 -2.24 21.37 -15.60
C GLY A 75 -3.30 20.42 -15.08
N MET A 76 -4.55 20.90 -15.04
CA MET A 76 -5.67 20.15 -14.46
C MET A 76 -5.92 18.83 -15.19
N ARG A 77 -6.02 17.74 -14.41
CA ARG A 77 -6.35 16.39 -14.89
C ARG A 77 -5.42 15.84 -15.97
N ARG A 78 -4.19 16.36 -16.03
CA ARG A 78 -3.14 15.88 -16.94
C ARG A 78 -2.07 15.14 -16.15
N GLY A 79 -1.43 14.21 -16.86
CA GLY A 79 -0.38 13.36 -16.33
C GLY A 79 -0.89 12.16 -15.53
N ASP A 80 -0.05 11.15 -15.44
CA ASP A 80 -0.32 9.91 -14.70
C ASP A 80 0.17 10.02 -13.26
N MET A 81 -0.61 9.54 -12.30
CA MET A 81 -0.24 9.50 -10.89
C MET A 81 0.37 8.16 -10.49
N LEU A 82 0.11 7.09 -11.27
CA LEU A 82 0.72 5.78 -11.05
C LEU A 82 2.23 5.86 -11.25
N GLY A 83 2.98 5.19 -10.37
CA GLY A 83 4.44 5.22 -10.38
C GLY A 83 5.04 6.53 -9.89
N THR A 84 4.24 7.41 -9.28
CA THR A 84 4.72 8.63 -8.61
C THR A 84 4.60 8.49 -7.09
N THR A 85 5.18 9.40 -6.31
CA THR A 85 4.96 9.42 -4.85
C THR A 85 3.52 9.72 -4.44
N PHE A 86 2.65 10.18 -5.35
CA PHE A 86 1.20 10.19 -5.09
C PHE A 86 0.60 8.80 -5.12
N TYR A 87 1.11 7.88 -5.93
CA TYR A 87 0.56 6.54 -6.03
C TYR A 87 1.65 5.59 -6.56
N HIS A 88 2.41 5.03 -5.62
CA HIS A 88 3.54 4.17 -5.91
C HIS A 88 3.08 2.88 -6.58
N ASP A 89 3.80 2.47 -7.63
CA ASP A 89 3.55 1.21 -8.32
C ASP A 89 4.39 0.11 -7.66
N THR A 90 3.74 -0.93 -7.15
CA THR A 90 4.45 -2.06 -6.54
C THR A 90 5.17 -2.96 -7.55
N GLY A 91 4.90 -2.78 -8.85
CA GLY A 91 5.49 -3.54 -9.95
C GLY A 91 5.11 -5.03 -9.94
N THR A 92 4.13 -5.40 -9.12
CA THR A 92 3.67 -6.79 -8.94
C THR A 92 2.54 -7.12 -9.89
N LYS A 93 2.52 -8.37 -10.33
CA LYS A 93 1.48 -8.88 -11.21
C LYS A 93 0.60 -9.88 -10.48
N TYR A 94 -0.64 -9.96 -10.92
CA TYR A 94 -1.60 -10.94 -10.45
C TYR A 94 -2.13 -11.77 -11.62
N TYR A 95 -2.45 -13.03 -11.33
CA TYR A 95 -3.06 -13.98 -12.24
C TYR A 95 -4.43 -14.36 -11.71
N HIS A 96 -5.45 -14.32 -12.57
CA HIS A 96 -6.75 -14.89 -12.25
C HIS A 96 -6.73 -16.38 -12.56
N LEU A 97 -7.06 -17.21 -11.57
CA LEU A 97 -7.09 -18.66 -11.70
C LEU A 97 -8.50 -19.12 -12.08
N LYS A 98 -8.66 -19.73 -13.27
CA LYS A 98 -9.95 -20.30 -13.72
C LYS A 98 -10.09 -21.80 -13.48
N GLY A 99 -9.00 -22.47 -13.11
CA GLY A 99 -8.99 -23.87 -12.73
C GLY A 99 -7.64 -24.31 -12.20
N THR A 100 -7.43 -25.63 -12.17
CA THR A 100 -6.30 -26.24 -11.46
C THR A 100 -5.00 -26.29 -12.25
N ASP A 101 -5.07 -26.18 -13.58
CA ASP A 101 -3.90 -26.28 -14.46
C ASP A 101 -3.29 -24.92 -14.78
N ALA A 102 -1.96 -24.90 -14.97
CA ALA A 102 -1.21 -23.69 -15.31
C ALA A 102 -1.69 -23.01 -16.62
N ASP A 103 -2.25 -23.80 -17.56
CA ASP A 103 -2.81 -23.31 -18.83
C ASP A 103 -4.15 -22.58 -18.65
N GLN A 104 -4.74 -22.62 -17.45
CA GLN A 104 -5.99 -21.91 -17.10
C GLN A 104 -5.72 -20.63 -16.28
N ARG A 105 -4.47 -20.18 -16.22
CA ARG A 105 -4.11 -18.86 -15.69
C ARG A 105 -4.42 -17.81 -16.75
N GLU A 106 -5.20 -16.79 -16.40
CA GLU A 106 -5.31 -15.62 -17.26
C GLU A 106 -3.97 -14.89 -17.39
N ASP A 107 -3.86 -14.08 -18.45
CA ASP A 107 -2.71 -13.21 -18.66
C ASP A 107 -2.40 -12.35 -17.42
N ALA A 108 -1.10 -12.19 -17.16
CA ALA A 108 -0.60 -11.41 -16.04
C ALA A 108 -1.10 -9.96 -16.14
N LYS A 109 -1.77 -9.49 -15.09
CA LYS A 109 -2.27 -8.11 -14.98
C LYS A 109 -1.53 -7.38 -13.87
N ASP A 110 -1.32 -6.08 -14.04
CA ASP A 110 -0.58 -5.28 -13.05
C ASP A 110 -1.45 -4.97 -11.81
N SER A 111 -0.87 -5.12 -10.62
CA SER A 111 -1.47 -4.73 -9.34
C SER A 111 -1.01 -3.31 -8.98
N ARG A 112 -1.88 -2.32 -9.17
CA ARG A 112 -1.52 -0.89 -9.11
C ARG A 112 -1.36 -0.30 -7.70
N ASN A 113 -2.20 -0.68 -6.72
CA ASN A 113 -2.02 -0.21 -5.33
C ASN A 113 -1.19 -1.18 -4.49
N GLY A 114 -1.24 -2.47 -4.84
CA GLY A 114 -0.62 -3.54 -4.07
C GLY A 114 -0.91 -3.49 -2.57
N PHE A 115 -2.07 -3.00 -2.12
CA PHE A 115 -2.37 -2.87 -0.69
C PHE A 115 -2.19 -4.21 0.03
N TRP A 116 -2.90 -5.24 -0.44
CA TRP A 116 -2.77 -6.59 0.09
C TRP A 116 -1.40 -7.21 -0.18
N VAL A 117 -0.77 -6.89 -1.32
CA VAL A 117 0.61 -7.31 -1.61
C VAL A 117 1.54 -6.81 -0.51
N GLN A 118 1.44 -5.53 -0.14
CA GLN A 118 2.26 -4.93 0.89
C GLN A 118 1.90 -5.44 2.28
N VAL A 119 0.62 -5.71 2.58
CA VAL A 119 0.23 -6.42 3.82
C VAL A 119 0.95 -7.77 3.89
N LEU A 120 0.94 -8.56 2.82
CA LEU A 120 1.56 -9.88 2.80
C LEU A 120 3.09 -9.82 2.90
N ARG A 121 3.74 -8.80 2.32
CA ARG A 121 5.18 -8.54 2.49
C ARG A 121 5.58 -8.23 3.93
N GLU A 122 4.68 -7.58 4.68
CA GLU A 122 4.92 -7.22 6.10
C GLU A 122 4.62 -8.37 7.06
N VAL A 123 3.98 -9.45 6.60
CA VAL A 123 3.70 -10.64 7.43
C VAL A 123 4.99 -11.42 7.62
N THR A 124 5.52 -11.35 8.83
CA THR A 124 6.68 -12.08 9.31
C THR A 124 6.25 -13.29 10.14
N CYS A 125 6.96 -14.42 10.00
CA CYS A 125 6.73 -15.61 10.84
C CYS A 125 7.31 -15.47 12.26
N ARG A 126 7.29 -14.26 12.81
CA ARG A 126 8.02 -13.92 14.05
C ARG A 126 7.35 -14.47 15.31
N ASN A 127 6.12 -14.99 15.22
CA ASN A 127 5.29 -15.29 16.39
C ASN A 127 4.62 -16.68 16.40
N ARG A 128 5.17 -17.66 15.67
CA ARG A 128 4.81 -19.07 15.91
C ARG A 128 5.85 -19.71 16.82
N ASP A 129 5.68 -19.49 18.12
CA ASP A 129 6.23 -20.39 19.12
C ASP A 129 5.77 -21.83 18.82
N ALA A 130 6.76 -22.70 18.62
CA ALA A 130 6.73 -24.08 19.09
C ALA A 130 5.65 -25.04 18.56
N ARG A 131 5.22 -24.94 17.30
CA ARG A 131 4.68 -26.08 16.55
C ARG A 131 5.15 -26.05 15.10
N LEU A 132 6.41 -26.47 14.91
CA LEU A 132 6.78 -27.20 13.68
C LEU A 132 5.63 -28.15 13.36
N ALA A 133 5.18 -28.15 12.11
CA ALA A 133 4.06 -28.97 11.63
C ALA A 133 4.05 -30.32 12.35
N VAL A 134 2.93 -30.64 13.00
CA VAL A 134 2.69 -31.98 13.54
C VAL A 134 3.04 -32.94 12.43
N GLN A 135 4.14 -33.67 12.61
CA GLN A 135 4.51 -34.78 11.75
C GLN A 135 3.31 -35.70 11.73
N ASP A 136 2.79 -35.95 10.54
CA ASP A 136 1.89 -37.07 10.31
C ASP A 136 2.66 -38.33 10.76
N PRO A 137 2.14 -39.15 11.69
CA PRO A 137 2.87 -40.29 12.25
C PRO A 137 3.19 -41.42 11.24
N GLU A 138 2.91 -41.21 9.94
CA GLU A 138 3.20 -42.16 8.87
C GLU A 138 4.40 -41.78 7.98
N ASP A 139 5.11 -40.68 8.22
CA ASP A 139 6.30 -40.32 7.42
C ASP A 139 7.61 -40.90 8.00
N PRO A 140 8.43 -41.61 7.21
CA PRO A 140 9.55 -42.38 7.73
C PRO A 140 10.78 -41.50 8.08
N ALA A 141 11.37 -41.81 9.23
CA ALA A 141 12.76 -41.57 9.65
C ALA A 141 13.25 -40.12 9.84
N MET A 142 13.52 -39.82 11.11
CA MET A 142 14.14 -38.65 11.75
C MET A 142 15.60 -38.32 11.32
N ASP A 143 16.02 -38.52 10.06
CA ASP A 143 17.41 -38.25 9.63
C ASP A 143 17.56 -37.36 8.38
N GLN A 144 16.46 -36.80 7.85
CA GLN A 144 16.53 -35.88 6.71
C GLN A 144 15.60 -34.69 6.91
N ILE A 145 15.93 -33.81 7.86
CA ILE A 145 15.43 -32.43 7.75
C ILE A 145 16.20 -31.83 6.57
N PRO A 146 15.56 -31.60 5.40
CA PRO A 146 16.27 -31.04 4.27
C PRO A 146 16.86 -29.69 4.69
N PRO A 147 18.13 -29.40 4.36
CA PRO A 147 18.72 -28.11 4.70
C PRO A 147 17.85 -27.00 4.10
N TYR A 148 17.37 -26.09 4.96
CA TYR A 148 16.61 -24.91 4.57
C TYR A 148 17.50 -24.04 3.68
N ARG A 149 17.32 -24.11 2.35
CA ARG A 149 18.06 -23.25 1.41
C ARG A 149 17.45 -21.85 1.34
N ALA A 150 16.12 -21.78 1.44
CA ALA A 150 15.34 -20.55 1.57
C ALA A 150 13.94 -20.92 2.10
N MET A 151 13.59 -20.44 3.28
CA MET A 151 12.23 -20.58 3.83
C MET A 151 11.26 -19.80 2.93
N GLN A 152 10.14 -20.41 2.61
CA GLN A 152 9.12 -19.84 1.71
C GLN A 152 7.79 -19.82 2.42
N LEU A 153 7.11 -18.69 2.34
CA LEU A 153 5.78 -18.50 2.91
C LEU A 153 4.72 -18.79 1.85
N VAL A 154 3.66 -19.45 2.27
CA VAL A 154 2.43 -19.58 1.48
C VAL A 154 1.33 -18.88 2.25
N HIS A 155 0.83 -17.80 1.67
CA HIS A 155 -0.25 -16.99 2.21
C HIS A 155 -1.56 -17.32 1.51
N HIS A 156 -2.58 -17.64 2.29
CA HIS A 156 -3.96 -17.75 1.83
C HIS A 156 -4.79 -16.66 2.51
N LEU A 157 -5.03 -15.58 1.77
CA LEU A 157 -5.81 -14.44 2.23
C LEU A 157 -7.25 -14.60 1.74
N ARG A 158 -8.22 -14.57 2.66
CA ARG A 158 -9.65 -14.55 2.33
C ARG A 158 -10.24 -13.18 2.58
N LEU A 159 -10.97 -12.67 1.60
CA LEU A 159 -11.60 -11.35 1.63
C LEU A 159 -13.12 -11.46 1.46
N HIS A 160 -13.87 -10.80 2.33
CA HIS A 160 -15.34 -10.78 2.26
C HIS A 160 -15.90 -9.37 2.50
N TYR A 161 -17.05 -9.06 1.91
CA TYR A 161 -17.76 -7.81 2.20
C TYR A 161 -18.44 -7.87 3.57
N ALA A 162 -18.38 -6.75 4.29
CA ALA A 162 -19.18 -6.50 5.48
C ALA A 162 -19.91 -5.17 5.33
N ARG A 163 -21.24 -5.21 5.36
CA ARG A 163 -22.06 -4.00 5.32
C ARG A 163 -22.17 -3.30 6.67
N ASN A 164 -22.07 -4.04 7.77
CA ASN A 164 -22.22 -3.56 9.14
C ASN A 164 -21.33 -4.34 10.11
N ALA A 165 -21.13 -3.80 11.31
CA ALA A 165 -20.38 -4.45 12.40
C ALA A 165 -20.91 -5.85 12.75
N ASP A 166 -22.22 -6.08 12.64
CA ASP A 166 -22.83 -7.39 12.88
C ASP A 166 -22.38 -8.44 11.83
N HIS A 167 -22.15 -8.00 10.59
CA HIS A 167 -21.63 -8.86 9.51
C HIS A 167 -20.11 -9.02 9.59
N ALA A 168 -19.41 -8.06 10.22
CA ALA A 168 -17.97 -8.14 10.46
C ALA A 168 -17.60 -9.29 11.42
N GLY A 169 -18.57 -9.75 12.22
CA GLY A 169 -18.39 -10.77 13.24
C GLY A 169 -17.84 -10.19 14.55
N GLN A 170 -18.24 -10.76 15.67
CA GLN A 170 -17.75 -10.35 16.98
C GLN A 170 -16.23 -10.55 17.07
N GLY A 171 -15.50 -9.47 17.34
CA GLY A 171 -14.03 -9.49 17.51
C GLY A 171 -13.21 -9.05 16.30
N ALA A 172 -13.82 -8.64 15.19
CA ALA A 172 -13.07 -8.05 14.08
C ALA A 172 -12.48 -6.68 14.45
N ILE A 173 -11.20 -6.47 14.15
CA ILE A 173 -10.49 -5.25 14.49
C ILE A 173 -10.74 -4.20 13.42
N GLU A 174 -11.38 -3.10 13.82
CA GLU A 174 -11.70 -1.99 12.93
C GLU A 174 -10.48 -1.14 12.61
N ILE A 175 -10.23 -0.97 11.31
CA ILE A 175 -9.19 -0.09 10.76
C ILE A 175 -9.82 0.79 9.68
N THR A 176 -9.55 2.09 9.72
CA THR A 176 -10.10 3.05 8.75
C THR A 176 -9.01 3.99 8.24
N GLU A 177 -9.03 4.27 6.94
CA GLU A 177 -8.12 5.21 6.25
C GLU A 177 -8.84 6.46 5.71
N ALA A 178 -10.17 6.47 5.75
CA ALA A 178 -10.98 7.46 5.02
C ALA A 178 -10.98 8.85 5.66
N SER A 179 -10.53 8.97 6.91
CA SER A 179 -10.52 10.25 7.64
C SER A 179 -9.25 10.41 8.45
N ILE A 180 -8.85 11.66 8.66
CA ILE A 180 -7.74 12.01 9.57
C ILE A 180 -8.17 11.61 10.98
N SER A 181 -7.53 10.58 11.52
CA SER A 181 -7.77 10.14 12.88
C SER A 181 -6.88 10.89 13.87
N TRP A 182 -7.21 10.84 15.17
CA TRP A 182 -6.32 11.36 16.21
C TRP A 182 -4.94 10.68 16.19
N ARG A 183 -4.87 9.41 15.76
CA ARG A 183 -3.61 8.66 15.60
C ARG A 183 -2.74 9.28 14.53
N THR A 184 -3.35 9.73 13.42
CA THR A 184 -2.65 10.42 12.33
C THR A 184 -2.01 11.71 12.81
N VAL A 185 -2.74 12.50 13.61
CA VAL A 185 -2.22 13.74 14.19
C VAL A 185 -1.10 13.45 15.19
N LEU A 186 -1.29 12.48 16.07
CA LEU A 186 -0.28 12.08 17.05
C LEU A 186 0.99 11.56 16.38
N GLY A 187 0.86 10.68 15.40
CA GLY A 187 2.00 10.14 14.63
C GLY A 187 2.75 11.23 13.86
N THR A 188 2.03 12.22 13.34
CA THR A 188 2.64 13.39 12.68
C THR A 188 3.50 14.19 13.66
N ILE A 189 2.96 14.52 14.84
CA ILE A 189 3.69 15.27 15.88
C ILE A 189 4.87 14.46 16.40
N LEU A 190 4.65 13.18 16.72
CA LEU A 190 5.71 12.30 17.22
C LEU A 190 6.82 12.13 16.21
N SER A 191 6.52 12.04 14.91
CA SER A 191 7.57 11.93 13.89
C SER A 191 8.55 13.10 13.84
N GLU A 192 8.21 14.24 14.46
CA GLU A 192 9.09 15.40 14.59
C GLU A 192 9.55 15.65 16.03
N LEU A 193 9.39 14.69 16.94
CA LEU A 193 9.72 14.87 18.35
C LEU A 193 11.19 15.24 18.57
N SER A 194 12.11 14.61 17.83
CA SER A 194 13.54 14.95 17.91
C SER A 194 13.80 16.41 17.49
N SER A 195 13.17 16.87 16.41
CA SER A 195 13.18 18.27 15.95
C SER A 195 12.63 19.23 17.00
N ILE A 196 11.51 18.87 17.65
CA ILE A 196 10.89 19.64 18.73
C ILE A 196 11.83 19.75 19.94
N VAL A 197 12.46 18.65 20.35
CA VAL A 197 13.43 18.65 21.47
C VAL A 197 14.59 19.60 21.16
N ILE A 198 15.15 19.54 19.96
CA ILE A 198 16.23 20.45 19.54
C ILE A 198 15.75 21.90 19.47
N ALA A 199 14.52 22.15 19.03
CA ALA A 199 13.94 23.50 19.04
C ALA A 199 13.84 24.07 20.47
N ILE A 200 13.38 23.26 21.43
CA ILE A 200 13.30 23.65 22.85
C ILE A 200 14.71 23.91 23.39
N THR A 201 15.67 23.03 23.12
CA THR A 201 17.06 23.21 23.53
C THR A 201 17.65 24.51 22.97
N ALA A 202 17.43 24.80 21.68
CA ALA A 202 17.90 26.01 21.03
C ALA A 202 17.33 27.29 21.67
N ALA A 203 16.04 27.26 22.05
CA ALA A 203 15.37 28.42 22.66
C ALA A 203 15.69 28.61 24.15
N ALA A 204 15.72 27.53 24.93
CA ALA A 204 15.72 27.61 26.40
C ALA A 204 17.11 27.44 27.03
N ALA A 205 17.98 26.61 26.45
CA ALA A 205 19.27 26.30 27.08
C ALA A 205 20.29 27.43 26.85
N LYS A 206 20.99 27.82 27.92
CA LYS A 206 22.25 28.58 27.81
C LYS A 206 23.35 27.58 27.41
N PRO A 207 24.19 27.86 26.40
CA PRO A 207 24.50 29.17 25.80
C PRO A 207 23.78 29.51 24.49
N PHE A 208 22.78 28.74 24.04
CA PHE A 208 22.17 28.91 22.71
C PHE A 208 21.24 30.13 22.64
N LYS A 209 20.09 30.09 23.36
CA LYS A 209 19.05 31.14 23.35
C LYS A 209 18.73 31.74 21.97
N THR A 210 18.67 30.89 20.95
CA THR A 210 18.47 31.28 19.54
C THR A 210 17.04 30.95 19.11
N TYR A 211 16.11 31.90 19.32
CA TYR A 211 14.69 31.71 18.98
C TYR A 211 14.43 31.46 17.49
N TRP A 212 15.22 32.08 16.61
CA TRP A 212 15.11 31.86 15.17
C TRP A 212 15.39 30.38 14.80
N LEU A 213 16.42 29.77 15.39
CA LEU A 213 16.75 28.36 15.13
C LEU A 213 15.64 27.44 15.64
N ALA A 214 15.04 27.78 16.78
CA ALA A 214 13.88 27.05 17.29
C ALA A 214 12.70 27.10 16.31
N GLY A 215 12.40 28.28 15.76
CA GLY A 215 11.40 28.42 14.70
C GLY A 215 11.73 27.61 13.46
N TYR A 216 12.98 27.65 13.00
CA TYR A 216 13.47 26.88 11.86
C TYR A 216 13.29 25.36 12.07
N MET A 217 13.66 24.83 13.25
CA MET A 217 13.51 23.40 13.58
C MET A 217 12.06 22.92 13.62
N LEU A 218 11.10 23.83 13.81
CA LEU A 218 9.67 23.50 13.79
C LEU A 218 9.04 23.57 12.40
N VAL A 219 9.76 24.07 11.38
CA VAL A 219 9.23 24.18 10.01
C VAL A 219 8.76 22.82 9.47
N PRO A 220 9.52 21.71 9.57
CA PRO A 220 9.07 20.39 9.11
C PRO A 220 7.75 19.93 9.73
N LEU A 221 7.55 20.19 11.03
CA LEU A 221 6.29 19.91 11.70
C LEU A 221 5.15 20.75 11.12
N VAL A 222 5.35 22.05 10.93
CA VAL A 222 4.34 22.94 10.32
C VAL A 222 4.00 22.47 8.91
N LEU A 223 5.01 22.13 8.09
CA LEU A 223 4.80 21.63 6.74
C LEU A 223 4.02 20.31 6.72
N LYS A 224 4.34 19.38 7.63
CA LYS A 224 3.57 18.12 7.80
C LYS A 224 2.13 18.38 8.23
N LEU A 225 1.89 19.33 9.15
CA LEU A 225 0.54 19.71 9.56
C LEU A 225 -0.24 20.32 8.38
N VAL A 226 0.39 21.18 7.57
CA VAL A 226 -0.21 21.70 6.33
C VAL A 226 -0.51 20.56 5.35
N ALA A 227 0.37 19.56 5.26
CA ALA A 227 0.17 18.37 4.43
C ALA A 227 -1.07 17.57 4.84
N LEU A 228 -1.36 17.46 6.15
CA LEU A 228 -2.61 16.82 6.63
C LEU A 228 -3.84 17.48 6.00
N PHE A 229 -3.90 18.82 6.00
CA PHE A 229 -5.05 19.58 5.47
C PHE A 229 -5.09 19.65 3.94
N THR A 230 -3.94 19.54 3.29
CA THR A 230 -3.80 19.64 1.82
C THR A 230 -3.67 18.29 1.12
N SER A 231 -3.72 17.18 1.88
CA SER A 231 -3.67 15.83 1.35
C SER A 231 -4.70 15.59 0.24
N VAL A 232 -4.25 14.88 -0.81
CA VAL A 232 -5.09 14.58 -1.97
C VAL A 232 -6.16 13.56 -1.57
N ARG A 233 -7.38 13.73 -2.10
CA ARG A 233 -8.45 12.76 -1.90
C ARG A 233 -8.14 11.49 -2.65
N ARG A 234 -8.56 10.36 -2.10
CA ARG A 234 -8.33 9.04 -2.68
C ARG A 234 -9.61 8.24 -2.70
N ASP A 235 -9.71 7.36 -3.67
CA ASP A 235 -10.81 6.42 -3.78
C ASP A 235 -10.81 5.47 -2.58
N SER A 236 -11.96 5.38 -1.91
CA SER A 236 -12.18 4.44 -0.81
C SER A 236 -12.64 3.08 -1.35
N ILE A 237 -12.95 2.17 -0.43
CA ILE A 237 -13.63 0.91 -0.73
C ILE A 237 -14.95 1.23 -1.46
N LEU A 238 -15.16 0.60 -2.63
CA LEU A 238 -16.37 0.74 -3.42
C LEU A 238 -17.48 -0.15 -2.84
N ASP A 239 -18.73 0.26 -3.03
CA ASP A 239 -19.87 -0.62 -2.73
C ASP A 239 -19.99 -1.73 -3.81
N GLU A 240 -20.64 -2.85 -3.49
CA GLU A 240 -20.91 -3.95 -4.42
C GLU A 240 -21.61 -3.47 -5.70
N GLN A 241 -22.51 -2.49 -5.57
CA GLN A 241 -23.23 -1.89 -6.70
C GLN A 241 -22.36 -0.91 -7.50
N GLU A 242 -21.43 -0.21 -6.85
CA GLU A 242 -20.52 0.76 -7.48
C GLU A 242 -19.32 0.07 -8.15
N ALA A 243 -18.95 -1.13 -7.68
CA ALA A 243 -17.91 -1.97 -8.29
C ALA A 243 -18.31 -2.51 -9.68
N GLY A 244 -19.56 -2.33 -10.11
CA GLY A 244 -19.96 -2.34 -11.51
C GLY A 244 -19.98 -3.71 -12.21
N ASP A 245 -19.90 -4.82 -11.49
CA ASP A 245 -20.05 -6.16 -12.06
C ASP A 245 -21.38 -6.79 -11.63
N ASP A 246 -22.30 -6.98 -12.58
CA ASP A 246 -23.46 -7.89 -12.51
C ASP A 246 -23.01 -9.38 -12.41
N GLN A 247 -21.76 -9.67 -12.05
CA GLN A 247 -21.14 -10.98 -12.14
C GLN A 247 -20.87 -11.57 -10.75
N ARG A 248 -21.70 -12.57 -10.44
CA ARG A 248 -21.50 -13.67 -9.48
C ARG A 248 -20.87 -13.28 -8.14
N SER A 249 -21.70 -13.31 -7.11
CA SER A 249 -21.31 -13.32 -5.68
C SER A 249 -20.49 -14.56 -5.27
N GLU A 250 -19.91 -15.29 -6.23
CA GLU A 250 -19.05 -16.45 -5.98
C GLU A 250 -17.63 -15.96 -5.79
N ASP A 251 -16.98 -16.43 -4.73
CA ASP A 251 -15.56 -16.17 -4.50
C ASP A 251 -14.76 -16.65 -5.70
N GLU A 252 -13.72 -15.91 -6.09
CA GLU A 252 -12.73 -16.27 -7.11
C GLU A 252 -11.32 -16.29 -6.50
N LEU A 253 -10.38 -16.92 -7.21
CA LEU A 253 -9.02 -17.13 -6.72
C LEU A 253 -7.99 -16.38 -7.57
N TYR A 254 -7.11 -15.65 -6.90
CA TYR A 254 -6.08 -14.80 -7.50
C TYR A 254 -4.71 -15.17 -6.95
N GLU A 255 -3.72 -15.35 -7.81
CA GLU A 255 -2.32 -15.60 -7.43
C GLU A 255 -1.49 -14.34 -7.68
N ILE A 256 -0.67 -13.95 -6.71
CA ILE A 256 0.25 -12.82 -6.84
C ILE A 256 1.66 -13.34 -7.12
N ASP A 257 2.30 -12.75 -8.12
CA ASP A 257 3.70 -12.98 -8.46
C ASP A 257 4.61 -12.10 -7.60
N ASP A 258 5.10 -12.62 -6.47
CA ASP A 258 6.13 -11.98 -5.65
C ASP A 258 7.22 -13.00 -5.26
N PRO A 259 8.20 -13.25 -6.14
CA PRO A 259 9.19 -14.31 -5.93
C PRO A 259 10.09 -14.09 -4.70
N THR A 260 10.11 -12.86 -4.15
CA THR A 260 10.95 -12.51 -3.00
C THR A 260 10.24 -12.79 -1.67
N HIS A 261 8.91 -12.69 -1.62
CA HIS A 261 8.14 -12.76 -0.37
C HIS A 261 7.27 -14.03 -0.25
N GLY A 262 7.33 -14.92 -1.23
CA GLY A 262 6.66 -16.22 -1.20
C GLY A 262 5.42 -16.29 -2.09
N PHE A 263 4.63 -17.35 -1.92
CA PHE A 263 3.44 -17.59 -2.73
C PHE A 263 2.21 -17.00 -2.04
N SER A 264 1.52 -16.09 -2.73
CA SER A 264 0.36 -15.41 -2.19
C SER A 264 -0.88 -15.72 -3.01
N ILE A 265 -1.89 -16.28 -2.36
CA ILE A 265 -3.18 -16.62 -2.93
C ILE A 265 -4.25 -15.78 -2.22
N ILE A 266 -5.04 -15.04 -2.99
CA ILE A 266 -6.16 -14.25 -2.51
C ILE A 266 -7.46 -14.87 -3.01
N GLU A 267 -8.35 -15.19 -2.08
CA GLU A 267 -9.69 -15.70 -2.32
C GLU A 267 -10.73 -14.64 -1.92
N GLY A 268 -11.73 -14.42 -2.77
CA GLY A 268 -12.86 -13.57 -2.44
C GLY A 268 -13.62 -13.10 -3.67
N PRO A 269 -14.73 -12.36 -3.49
CA PRO A 269 -15.53 -11.87 -4.61
C PRO A 269 -14.70 -10.94 -5.50
N PRO A 270 -14.89 -10.97 -6.83
CA PRO A 270 -14.10 -10.15 -7.76
C PRO A 270 -14.20 -8.65 -7.44
N SER A 271 -15.39 -8.18 -7.06
CA SER A 271 -15.65 -6.81 -6.63
C SER A 271 -14.87 -6.42 -5.37
N VAL A 272 -14.55 -7.38 -4.49
CA VAL A 272 -13.72 -7.15 -3.30
C VAL A 272 -12.24 -7.16 -3.65
N VAL A 273 -11.77 -8.14 -4.44
CA VAL A 273 -10.35 -8.34 -4.69
C VAL A 273 -9.83 -7.33 -5.71
N LEU A 274 -10.51 -7.20 -6.86
CA LEU A 274 -10.03 -6.37 -7.98
C LEU A 274 -10.04 -4.88 -7.67
N GLN A 275 -10.90 -4.40 -6.77
CA GLN A 275 -10.86 -2.99 -6.37
C GLN A 275 -9.52 -2.62 -5.73
N PHE A 276 -8.88 -3.51 -4.95
CA PHE A 276 -7.57 -3.23 -4.36
C PHE A 276 -6.43 -3.29 -5.37
N PHE A 277 -6.60 -4.03 -6.46
CA PHE A 277 -5.62 -4.05 -7.55
C PHE A 277 -5.77 -2.87 -8.51
N ARG A 278 -6.98 -2.29 -8.64
CA ARG A 278 -7.29 -1.28 -9.67
C ARG A 278 -7.50 0.13 -9.12
N HIS A 279 -8.33 0.30 -8.09
CA HIS A 279 -8.96 1.58 -7.77
C HIS A 279 -8.71 2.06 -6.34
N TYR A 280 -8.62 1.16 -5.36
CA TYR A 280 -8.43 1.53 -3.96
C TYR A 280 -7.24 2.46 -3.82
N GLY A 281 -7.38 3.56 -3.07
CA GLY A 281 -6.27 4.46 -2.79
C GLY A 281 -5.80 5.33 -3.95
N HIS A 282 -6.40 5.19 -5.14
CA HIS A 282 -6.05 6.02 -6.29
C HIS A 282 -6.44 7.48 -6.01
N PRO A 283 -5.59 8.48 -6.29
CA PRO A 283 -5.96 9.87 -6.07
C PRO A 283 -7.13 10.28 -6.99
N THR A 284 -8.10 11.00 -6.43
CA THR A 284 -9.30 11.42 -7.17
C THR A 284 -9.12 12.77 -7.83
N ARG A 285 -9.68 12.90 -9.05
CA ARG A 285 -9.65 14.10 -9.87
C ARG A 285 -11.03 14.39 -10.40
N ASP A 286 -11.82 15.12 -9.61
CA ASP A 286 -13.20 15.42 -10.00
C ASP A 286 -13.27 16.41 -11.17
N SER A 287 -14.43 16.44 -11.84
CA SER A 287 -14.74 17.49 -12.82
C SER A 287 -15.36 18.73 -12.15
N GLY A 288 -15.41 19.86 -12.86
CA GLY A 288 -16.07 21.08 -12.36
C GLY A 288 -15.31 21.81 -11.24
N ALA A 289 -16.05 22.37 -10.27
CA ALA A 289 -15.49 23.16 -9.16
C ALA A 289 -14.70 22.30 -8.16
N ALA A 290 -15.11 21.04 -7.95
CA ALA A 290 -14.40 20.07 -7.12
C ALA A 290 -12.99 19.79 -7.69
N GLY A 291 -12.89 19.60 -9.01
CA GLY A 291 -11.61 19.41 -9.69
C GLY A 291 -10.59 20.55 -9.52
N ARG A 292 -11.05 21.80 -9.29
CA ARG A 292 -10.14 22.91 -8.99
C ARG A 292 -9.52 22.76 -7.60
N ARG A 293 -10.29 22.26 -6.62
CA ARG A 293 -9.81 22.00 -5.26
C ARG A 293 -8.85 20.82 -5.25
N ASP A 294 -9.15 19.76 -5.98
CA ASP A 294 -8.26 18.59 -6.09
C ASP A 294 -6.93 19.00 -6.75
N ARG A 295 -6.97 19.81 -7.81
CA ARG A 295 -5.75 20.37 -8.41
C ARG A 295 -4.99 21.27 -7.44
N MET A 296 -5.68 22.11 -6.67
CA MET A 296 -5.02 22.94 -5.66
C MET A 296 -4.30 22.07 -4.63
N ARG A 297 -4.91 20.96 -4.19
CA ARG A 297 -4.28 19.99 -3.28
C ARG A 297 -3.04 19.35 -3.90
N GLU A 298 -3.13 18.88 -5.15
CA GLU A 298 -1.96 18.35 -5.88
C GLU A 298 -0.82 19.36 -5.95
N VAL A 299 -1.11 20.61 -6.33
CA VAL A 299 -0.10 21.67 -6.45
C VAL A 299 0.50 22.03 -5.09
N MET A 300 -0.33 22.11 -4.04
CA MET A 300 0.15 22.34 -2.67
C MET A 300 1.04 21.19 -2.21
N SER A 301 0.66 19.94 -2.49
CA SER A 301 1.48 18.76 -2.23
C SER A 301 2.84 18.83 -2.94
N MET A 302 2.88 19.19 -4.22
CA MET A 302 4.13 19.40 -4.95
C MET A 302 4.97 20.54 -4.35
N ALA A 303 4.31 21.65 -3.99
CA ALA A 303 4.97 22.79 -3.35
C ALA A 303 5.57 22.41 -1.98
N LEU A 304 4.92 21.54 -1.21
CA LEU A 304 5.46 21.04 0.05
C LEU A 304 6.75 20.24 -0.17
N ILE A 305 6.81 19.39 -1.20
CA ILE A 305 8.06 18.67 -1.56
C ILE A 305 9.16 19.67 -1.93
N TYR A 306 8.85 20.70 -2.72
CA TYR A 306 9.79 21.78 -3.02
C TYR A 306 10.30 22.50 -1.76
N LEU A 307 9.43 22.77 -0.78
CA LEU A 307 9.83 23.41 0.48
C LEU A 307 10.77 22.50 1.30
N PHE A 308 10.52 21.20 1.34
CA PHE A 308 11.43 20.23 1.97
C PHE A 308 12.77 20.11 1.23
N MET A 309 12.78 20.19 -0.09
CA MET A 309 14.01 20.24 -0.89
C MET A 309 14.88 21.46 -0.50
N LEU A 310 14.25 22.62 -0.30
CA LEU A 310 14.94 23.87 0.03
C LEU A 310 15.30 24.00 1.52
N TYR A 311 14.68 23.20 2.40
CA TYR A 311 14.89 23.28 3.85
C TYR A 311 16.37 23.15 4.23
N PHE A 312 17.01 22.05 3.84
CA PHE A 312 18.40 21.80 4.20
C PHE A 312 19.38 22.85 3.62
N PRO A 313 19.34 23.19 2.32
CA PRO A 313 20.14 24.29 1.76
C PRO A 313 19.93 25.62 2.50
N ALA A 314 18.70 25.97 2.85
CA ALA A 314 18.40 27.18 3.61
C ALA A 314 19.05 27.14 5.00
N GLY A 315 19.03 26.00 5.68
CA GLY A 315 19.73 25.80 6.95
C GLY A 315 21.24 25.95 6.83
N LEU A 316 21.83 25.37 5.78
CA LEU A 316 23.27 25.47 5.50
C LEU A 316 23.69 26.91 5.22
N ILE A 317 22.95 27.64 4.38
CA ILE A 317 23.21 29.06 4.12
C ILE A 317 23.04 29.86 5.42
N SER A 318 21.96 29.58 6.18
CA SER A 318 21.70 30.26 7.46
C SER A 318 22.81 30.03 8.49
N SER A 319 23.53 28.92 8.42
CA SER A 319 24.63 28.59 9.33
C SER A 319 25.76 29.63 9.28
N LEU A 320 25.92 30.35 8.16
CA LEU A 320 26.92 31.41 8.00
C LEU A 320 26.77 32.56 9.02
N TRP A 321 25.55 32.79 9.51
CA TRP A 321 25.25 33.85 10.47
C TRP A 321 24.97 33.33 11.88
N MET A 322 25.06 32.01 12.10
CA MET A 322 24.82 31.42 13.42
C MET A 322 26.05 31.55 14.32
N PRO A 323 25.90 31.71 15.65
CA PRO A 323 27.01 31.56 16.59
C PRO A 323 27.57 30.13 16.61
N ASP A 324 28.85 29.96 16.91
CA ASP A 324 29.54 28.65 16.87
C ASP A 324 28.79 27.54 17.62
N ASN A 325 28.36 27.79 18.87
CA ASN A 325 27.59 26.81 19.65
C ASN A 325 26.30 26.38 18.94
N THR A 326 25.62 27.32 18.29
CA THR A 326 24.38 27.07 17.56
C THR A 326 24.65 26.28 16.28
N GLN A 327 25.75 26.58 15.58
CA GLN A 327 26.19 25.81 14.41
C GLN A 327 26.49 24.36 14.80
N PHE A 328 27.19 24.12 15.92
CA PHE A 328 27.46 22.76 16.42
C PHE A 328 26.17 22.01 16.79
N LEU A 329 25.22 22.67 17.46
CA LEU A 329 23.92 22.07 17.76
C LEU A 329 23.18 21.65 16.49
N TRP A 330 23.08 22.55 15.51
CA TRP A 330 22.43 22.28 14.22
C TRP A 330 23.13 21.13 13.48
N LEU A 331 24.46 21.19 13.32
CA LEU A 331 25.24 20.14 12.66
C LEU A 331 25.09 18.78 13.34
N SER A 332 25.14 18.74 14.67
CA SER A 332 25.03 17.49 15.43
C SER A 332 23.66 16.84 15.19
N PHE A 333 22.61 17.66 15.13
CA PHE A 333 21.29 17.18 14.77
C PHE A 333 21.22 16.68 13.32
N GLN A 334 21.84 17.39 12.37
CA GLN A 334 21.89 16.92 10.97
C GLN A 334 22.62 15.56 10.84
N VAL A 335 23.75 15.38 11.54
CA VAL A 335 24.45 14.08 11.61
C VAL A 335 23.53 13.00 12.17
N TYR A 336 22.83 13.27 13.27
CA TYR A 336 21.84 12.35 13.83
C TYR A 336 20.75 11.98 12.81
N THR A 337 20.18 12.95 12.09
CA THR A 337 19.14 12.65 11.08
C THR A 337 19.65 11.76 9.96
N ILE A 338 20.90 11.94 9.50
CA ILE A 338 21.50 11.09 8.47
C ILE A 338 21.70 9.67 8.99
N VAL A 339 22.22 9.51 10.20
CA VAL A 339 22.40 8.19 10.82
C VAL A 339 21.06 7.50 10.97
N ALA A 340 20.03 8.23 11.40
CA ALA A 340 18.67 7.71 11.49
C ALA A 340 18.12 7.28 10.12
N MET A 341 18.29 8.08 9.06
CA MET A 341 17.86 7.73 7.70
C MET A 341 18.55 6.46 7.19
N HIS A 342 19.87 6.34 7.39
CA HIS A 342 20.61 5.12 7.03
C HIS A 342 20.11 3.90 7.82
N ALA A 343 19.86 4.06 9.13
CA ALA A 343 19.32 2.99 9.96
C ALA A 343 17.94 2.55 9.47
N VAL A 344 17.06 3.50 9.13
CA VAL A 344 15.73 3.20 8.55
C VAL A 344 15.87 2.40 7.27
N ARG A 345 16.73 2.85 6.34
CA ARG A 345 16.93 2.18 5.05
C ARG A 345 17.54 0.79 5.18
N ILE A 346 18.55 0.62 6.02
CA ILE A 346 19.24 -0.68 6.20
C ILE A 346 18.33 -1.70 6.90
N VAL A 347 17.56 -1.26 7.89
CA VAL A 347 16.67 -2.16 8.66
C VAL A 347 15.33 -2.36 7.94
N GLY A 348 15.01 -1.57 6.91
CA GLY A 348 13.74 -1.65 6.18
C GLY A 348 12.56 -1.05 6.94
N TRP A 349 12.78 0.01 7.72
CA TRP A 349 11.72 0.69 8.48
C TRP A 349 10.95 1.75 7.70
N ASP A 350 11.12 1.82 6.38
CA ASP A 350 10.39 2.74 5.49
C ASP A 350 8.86 2.64 5.68
N ASN A 351 8.37 1.44 5.96
CA ASN A 351 6.95 1.14 6.17
C ASN A 351 6.44 1.32 7.61
N CYS A 352 7.25 1.87 8.52
CA CYS A 352 6.89 1.97 9.94
C CYS A 352 5.60 2.79 10.19
N GLY A 353 4.57 2.19 10.76
CA GLY A 353 3.30 2.88 11.06
C GLY A 353 2.30 2.96 9.89
N ARG A 354 2.66 2.35 8.75
CA ARG A 354 1.72 2.08 7.67
C ARG A 354 0.53 1.26 8.12
N THR A 355 -0.62 1.53 7.52
CA THR A 355 -1.85 0.78 7.76
C THR A 355 -1.66 -0.67 7.32
N GLU A 356 -0.90 -0.92 6.25
CA GLU A 356 -0.55 -2.28 5.84
C GLU A 356 0.18 -3.06 6.94
N ALA A 357 1.20 -2.44 7.54
CA ALA A 357 1.96 -3.05 8.63
C ALA A 357 1.07 -3.29 9.86
N ARG A 358 0.12 -2.40 10.14
CA ARG A 358 -0.87 -2.60 11.20
C ARG A 358 -1.80 -3.77 10.91
N VAL A 359 -2.32 -3.85 9.68
CA VAL A 359 -3.18 -4.96 9.23
C VAL A 359 -2.42 -6.28 9.31
N ALA A 360 -1.18 -6.32 8.81
CA ALA A 360 -0.30 -7.49 8.85
C ALA A 360 -0.10 -7.99 10.28
N ARG A 361 0.22 -7.11 11.25
CA ARG A 361 0.41 -7.49 12.66
C ARG A 361 -0.83 -8.11 13.32
N HIS A 362 -2.03 -7.69 12.91
CA HIS A 362 -3.27 -8.30 13.39
C HIS A 362 -3.54 -9.65 12.70
N LEU A 363 -3.32 -9.72 11.38
CA LEU A 363 -3.46 -10.96 10.61
C LEU A 363 -2.46 -12.05 11.07
N GLU A 364 -1.23 -11.68 11.43
CA GLU A 364 -0.23 -12.58 12.03
C GLU A 364 -0.72 -13.25 13.33
N ARG A 365 -1.59 -12.58 14.08
CA ARG A 365 -2.18 -13.09 15.33
C ARG A 365 -3.42 -13.95 15.09
N ASN A 366 -3.73 -14.26 13.82
CA ASN A 366 -4.97 -14.90 13.38
C ASN A 366 -6.22 -14.10 13.76
N GLU A 367 -6.09 -12.77 13.92
CA GLU A 367 -7.22 -11.87 14.16
C GLU A 367 -7.85 -11.50 12.81
N ARG A 368 -9.18 -11.32 12.80
CA ARG A 368 -9.88 -10.81 11.62
C ARG A 368 -9.79 -9.30 11.59
N VAL A 369 -9.46 -8.74 10.45
CA VAL A 369 -9.33 -7.29 10.28
C VAL A 369 -10.47 -6.78 9.42
N TRP A 370 -11.14 -5.72 9.87
CA TRP A 370 -12.19 -5.06 9.12
C TRP A 370 -11.73 -3.67 8.67
N LEU A 371 -11.43 -3.54 7.37
CA LEU A 371 -11.14 -2.27 6.73
C LEU A 371 -12.46 -1.53 6.48
N ARG A 372 -12.75 -0.52 7.29
CA ARG A 372 -14.05 0.15 7.33
C ARG A 372 -14.02 1.54 6.70
N ARG A 373 -15.02 1.81 5.86
CA ARG A 373 -15.39 3.12 5.32
C ARG A 373 -16.35 3.86 6.29
N PRO A 374 -16.41 5.20 6.27
CA PRO A 374 -17.19 5.95 7.26
C PRO A 374 -18.70 5.65 7.27
N ASP A 375 -19.24 5.18 6.14
CA ASP A 375 -20.63 4.75 5.97
C ASP A 375 -20.96 3.39 6.61
N GLY A 376 -19.94 2.67 7.13
CA GLY A 376 -20.11 1.37 7.75
C GLY A 376 -19.82 0.19 6.81
N LEU A 377 -19.64 0.44 5.51
CA LEU A 377 -19.24 -0.58 4.56
C LEU A 377 -17.75 -0.90 4.71
N GLY A 378 -17.34 -2.14 4.48
CA GLY A 378 -15.94 -2.50 4.53
C GLY A 378 -15.63 -3.90 4.05
N VAL A 379 -14.34 -4.23 4.13
CA VAL A 379 -13.82 -5.54 3.73
C VAL A 379 -13.21 -6.21 4.95
N ILE A 380 -13.64 -7.43 5.22
CA ILE A 380 -13.02 -8.30 6.22
C ILE A 380 -11.91 -9.07 5.54
N ALA A 381 -10.76 -9.13 6.20
CA ALA A 381 -9.63 -9.97 5.83
C ALA A 381 -9.32 -10.98 6.93
N SER A 382 -9.04 -12.21 6.50
CA SER A 382 -8.45 -13.26 7.32
C SER A 382 -7.32 -13.92 6.56
N LEU A 383 -6.21 -14.20 7.24
CA LEU A 383 -5.00 -14.72 6.64
C LEU A 383 -4.62 -16.05 7.29
N GLU A 384 -4.37 -17.05 6.46
CA GLU A 384 -3.68 -18.27 6.85
C GLU A 384 -2.27 -18.27 6.23
N THR A 385 -1.23 -18.29 7.06
CA THR A 385 0.17 -18.40 6.59
C THR A 385 0.73 -19.76 6.96
N ARG A 386 1.41 -20.42 6.01
CA ARG A 386 2.12 -21.69 6.20
C ARG A 386 3.56 -21.56 5.72
N ASP A 387 4.47 -22.23 6.43
CA ASP A 387 5.91 -22.10 6.24
C ASP A 387 6.49 -23.36 5.63
N PHE A 388 7.33 -23.21 4.61
CA PHE A 388 7.91 -24.33 3.89
C PHE A 388 9.44 -24.23 3.76
N PRO A 389 10.16 -25.35 3.82
CA PRO A 389 11.62 -25.37 3.80
C PRO A 389 12.24 -25.05 2.43
N ASN A 390 11.45 -25.14 1.36
CA ASN A 390 11.91 -24.89 0.00
C ASN A 390 10.75 -24.46 -0.92
N VAL A 391 11.12 -23.84 -2.04
CA VAL A 391 10.21 -23.33 -3.08
C VAL A 391 9.32 -24.44 -3.66
N ALA A 392 9.84 -25.65 -3.85
CA ALA A 392 9.08 -26.75 -4.44
C ALA A 392 7.94 -27.22 -3.52
N SER A 393 8.19 -27.32 -2.21
CA SER A 393 7.18 -27.63 -1.20
C SER A 393 6.14 -26.52 -1.07
N ALA A 394 6.56 -25.26 -1.04
CA ALA A 394 5.65 -24.11 -1.03
C ALA A 394 4.75 -24.08 -2.28
N LYS A 395 5.32 -24.34 -3.47
CA LYS A 395 4.57 -24.41 -4.73
C LYS A 395 3.58 -25.58 -4.75
N ARG A 396 3.96 -26.74 -4.18
CA ARG A 396 3.04 -27.88 -4.02
C ARG A 396 1.86 -27.52 -3.13
N GLU A 397 2.11 -26.85 -2.01
CA GLU A 397 1.05 -26.41 -1.10
C GLU A 397 0.12 -25.39 -1.75
N ALA A 398 0.67 -24.38 -2.43
CA ALA A 398 -0.13 -23.44 -3.21
C ALA A 398 -1.05 -24.19 -4.20
N GLY A 399 -0.51 -25.23 -4.86
CA GLY A 399 -1.30 -26.11 -5.73
C GLY A 399 -2.33 -27.00 -5.00
N VAL A 400 -2.12 -27.34 -3.72
CA VAL A 400 -3.13 -28.02 -2.90
C VAL A 400 -4.29 -27.07 -2.60
N ILE A 401 -4.00 -25.84 -2.16
CA ILE A 401 -5.01 -24.80 -1.87
C ILE A 401 -5.87 -24.54 -3.11
N ILE A 402 -5.23 -24.36 -4.28
CA ILE A 402 -5.93 -24.16 -5.55
C ILE A 402 -6.83 -25.35 -5.88
N ARG A 403 -6.32 -26.59 -5.77
CA ARG A 403 -7.11 -27.80 -6.08
C ARG A 403 -8.26 -28.00 -5.12
N ASP A 404 -8.06 -27.76 -3.84
CA ASP A 404 -9.11 -27.91 -2.84
C ASP A 404 -10.22 -26.89 -3.07
N TYR A 405 -9.89 -25.64 -3.37
CA TYR A 405 -10.88 -24.62 -3.74
C TYR A 405 -11.74 -25.05 -4.94
N PHE A 406 -11.13 -25.49 -6.05
CA PHE A 406 -11.90 -25.94 -7.23
C PHE A 406 -12.66 -27.25 -7.01
N ARG A 407 -12.18 -28.13 -6.13
CA ARG A 407 -12.92 -29.36 -5.75
C ARG A 407 -14.22 -29.02 -5.03
N HIS A 408 -14.18 -28.10 -4.07
CA HIS A 408 -15.38 -27.68 -3.33
C HIS A 408 -16.38 -26.97 -4.26
N ARG A 409 -15.90 -26.06 -5.11
CA ARG A 409 -16.75 -25.37 -6.10
C ARG A 409 -17.48 -26.33 -7.05
N ASN A 410 -16.79 -27.38 -7.52
CA ASN A 410 -17.40 -28.38 -8.41
C ASN A 410 -18.46 -29.24 -7.72
N MET A 411 -18.27 -29.57 -6.44
CA MET A 411 -19.26 -30.31 -5.64
C MET A 411 -20.54 -29.49 -5.42
N ASP A 412 -20.40 -28.20 -5.11
CA ASP A 412 -21.54 -27.29 -4.90
C ASP A 412 -22.32 -27.01 -6.20
N GLY A 413 -21.62 -26.94 -7.34
CA GLY A 413 -22.24 -26.83 -8.66
C GLY A 413 -23.06 -28.07 -9.06
N THR A 414 -22.66 -29.27 -8.64
CA THR A 414 -23.39 -30.52 -8.93
C THR A 414 -24.64 -30.75 -8.09
N ASN A 415 -24.71 -30.21 -6.87
CA ASN A 415 -25.89 -30.35 -6.01
C ASN A 415 -27.07 -29.43 -6.40
N ASN A 416 -26.82 -28.38 -7.18
CA ASN A 416 -27.85 -27.47 -7.69
C ASN A 416 -28.45 -27.89 -9.04
N ALA A 417 -27.96 -28.98 -9.65
CA ALA A 417 -28.55 -29.56 -10.85
C ALA A 417 -29.63 -30.60 -10.48
N ALA A 418 -30.80 -30.14 -10.01
CA ALA A 418 -31.98 -31.00 -9.93
C ALA A 418 -32.34 -31.54 -11.34
N PRO A 419 -32.68 -32.83 -11.51
CA PRO A 419 -32.95 -33.41 -12.81
C PRO A 419 -34.30 -32.91 -13.33
N GLY A 420 -34.25 -31.91 -14.21
CA GLY A 420 -35.38 -31.44 -15.00
C GLY A 420 -35.89 -32.52 -15.95
N ASN A 421 -36.78 -33.36 -15.44
CA ASN A 421 -37.90 -34.03 -16.08
C ASN A 421 -37.81 -34.22 -17.62
N LYS A 422 -37.15 -35.29 -18.06
CA LYS A 422 -37.33 -35.82 -19.42
C LYS A 422 -38.69 -36.50 -19.52
N GLY A 423 -39.71 -35.77 -19.94
CA GLY A 423 -41.02 -36.34 -20.27
C GLY A 423 -41.65 -35.63 -21.46
N GLY A 424 -41.81 -36.33 -22.59
CA GLY A 424 -42.70 -35.86 -23.66
C GLY A 424 -42.24 -36.11 -25.10
N ARG A 425 -41.99 -37.36 -25.50
CA ARG A 425 -41.89 -37.76 -26.91
C ARG A 425 -43.27 -38.26 -27.37
N LYS A 426 -44.04 -37.46 -28.12
CA LYS A 426 -45.18 -37.95 -28.94
C LYS A 426 -45.36 -37.15 -30.24
N ARG A 427 -44.92 -37.79 -31.32
CA ARG A 427 -45.41 -37.88 -32.72
C ARG A 427 -46.47 -36.89 -33.27
N SER A 428 -46.07 -36.28 -34.40
CA SER A 428 -46.73 -36.16 -35.73
C SER A 428 -48.16 -35.60 -35.88
N ASN A 429 -48.30 -34.51 -36.66
CA ASN A 429 -48.87 -34.57 -38.03
C ASN A 429 -48.76 -33.25 -38.82
N THR A 430 -48.13 -33.35 -39.99
CA THR A 430 -48.55 -32.88 -41.33
C THR A 430 -49.46 -31.64 -41.51
N SER A 431 -48.92 -30.60 -42.17
CA SER A 431 -49.13 -30.27 -43.61
C SER A 431 -49.47 -28.80 -43.97
N ARG A 432 -48.80 -28.36 -45.06
CA ARG A 432 -49.18 -27.36 -46.08
C ARG A 432 -49.23 -25.85 -45.73
N GLY A 433 -48.40 -25.08 -46.44
CA GLY A 433 -48.61 -23.63 -46.60
C GLY A 433 -47.49 -22.82 -47.28
N ARG A 434 -47.29 -23.03 -48.59
CA ARG A 434 -46.65 -22.15 -49.60
C ARG A 434 -46.57 -20.63 -49.26
N ARG A 435 -45.39 -20.00 -49.48
CA ARG A 435 -45.11 -18.78 -50.33
C ARG A 435 -43.79 -18.11 -49.89
N GLN A 436 -42.69 -18.20 -50.67
CA GLN A 436 -42.24 -17.24 -51.70
C GLN A 436 -42.12 -15.75 -51.28
N ARG A 437 -40.88 -15.23 -51.15
CA ARG A 437 -40.32 -14.03 -51.83
C ARG A 437 -38.99 -13.62 -51.16
N LYS A 438 -37.86 -13.77 -51.85
CA LYS A 438 -37.15 -12.79 -52.70
C LYS A 438 -36.20 -11.84 -51.93
N ARG A 439 -34.94 -12.26 -51.97
CA ARG A 439 -33.66 -11.53 -52.13
C ARG A 439 -33.77 -10.18 -52.87
N ASN A 440 -33.15 -9.13 -52.31
CA ASN A 440 -32.53 -7.92 -52.93
C ASN A 440 -31.73 -7.27 -51.78
N LYS A 441 -30.40 -7.10 -51.74
CA LYS A 441 -29.33 -6.60 -52.63
C LYS A 441 -29.48 -5.12 -53.05
N ARG A 442 -28.67 -4.26 -52.41
CA ARG A 442 -28.02 -2.98 -52.83
C ARG A 442 -27.19 -2.55 -51.61
N VAL A 443 -25.86 -2.46 -51.57
CA VAL A 443 -24.84 -1.84 -52.46
C VAL A 443 -25.15 -0.39 -52.77
N THR A 444 -24.39 0.50 -52.12
CA THR A 444 -24.10 1.87 -52.54
C THR A 444 -22.63 2.14 -52.24
N GLU A 445 -21.80 1.98 -53.26
CA GLU A 445 -20.70 2.89 -53.58
C GLU A 445 -21.35 4.25 -53.94
N GLY A 446 -20.80 5.44 -53.65
CA GLY A 446 -19.43 5.90 -53.83
C GLY A 446 -19.35 6.76 -55.11
N LYS A 447 -19.04 8.06 -54.94
CA LYS A 447 -18.75 9.17 -55.91
C LYS A 447 -19.61 10.40 -55.58
N GLU A 448 -19.10 11.63 -55.54
CA GLU A 448 -17.92 12.25 -56.16
C GLU A 448 -17.38 13.38 -55.26
#